data_AF-A0A8H4N4Z8-F1
#
_entry.id   AF-A0A8H4N4Z8-F1
#
_cell.length_a   1.000
_cell.length_b   1.000
_cell.length_c   1.000
_cell.angle_alpha   90.00
_cell.angle_beta   90.00
_cell.angle_gamma   90.00
#
_symmetry.space_group_name_H-M   'P 1'
#
loop_
_entity.id
_entity.type
_entity.pdbx_description
1 polymer ?
#
loop_
_entity_poly.entity_id
_entity_poly.type
_entity_poly.pdbx_seq_one_letter_code
_entity_poly.pdbx_strand_id
1 'polypeptide(L)'
;MDAAKGQAHHDQRPSVEPEESPGNEGEMHPHGDTRLRNAQARTAALEATLADLTARRTSVLKEFAALPSVAEMLPRHANATATSSSASAEAASAVPEKDAVLHAAKAVTQERIRRLNQYNEMRDIGQGLMGIIAESRGVRIKEVQEEFDISAKD
;
A
#
# COMPACT_ATOMS: atom_id res chain seq x y z
N MET A 1 -53.19 37.81 -44.84
CA MET A 1 -53.98 37.18 -43.75
C MET A 1 -53.10 37.21 -42.51
N ASP A 2 -52.77 38.40 -42.00
CA ASP A 2 -53.64 39.37 -41.29
C ASP A 2 -53.79 38.96 -39.82
N ALA A 3 -53.82 39.84 -38.81
CA ALA A 3 -53.53 41.26 -38.60
C ALA A 3 -54.03 41.56 -37.16
N ALA A 4 -53.86 42.79 -36.66
CA ALA A 4 -54.27 43.30 -35.34
C ALA A 4 -53.44 42.75 -34.14
N LYS A 5 -52.73 43.53 -33.30
CA LYS A 5 -52.73 44.97 -32.90
C LYS A 5 -53.75 45.34 -31.81
N GLY A 6 -53.24 45.88 -30.70
CA GLY A 6 -53.96 46.51 -29.57
C GLY A 6 -53.05 46.59 -28.32
N GLN A 7 -52.29 47.67 -28.15
CA GLN A 7 -52.54 48.77 -27.18
C GLN A 7 -52.39 48.36 -25.69
N ALA A 8 -51.38 48.78 -24.91
CA ALA A 8 -50.70 50.08 -24.68
C ALA A 8 -51.37 51.00 -23.64
N HIS A 9 -50.77 51.07 -22.45
CA HIS A 9 -50.77 52.14 -21.43
C HIS A 9 -49.52 51.85 -20.57
N HIS A 10 -48.42 52.60 -20.60
CA HIS A 10 -48.19 54.02 -20.29
C HIS A 10 -48.45 54.39 -18.83
N ASP A 11 -47.39 54.37 -18.02
CA ASP A 11 -47.18 55.43 -17.03
C ASP A 11 -45.68 55.71 -16.80
N GLN A 12 -45.37 56.89 -16.26
CA GLN A 12 -44.14 57.63 -16.50
C GLN A 12 -43.17 57.60 -15.31
N ARG A 13 -41.86 57.62 -15.59
CA ARG A 13 -40.85 58.21 -14.69
C ARG A 13 -39.86 59.07 -15.50
N PRO A 14 -39.48 60.27 -15.01
CA PRO A 14 -38.73 61.25 -15.79
C PRO A 14 -37.21 60.99 -15.81
N SER A 15 -36.57 61.54 -16.84
CA SER A 15 -35.14 61.46 -17.15
C SER A 15 -34.26 62.39 -16.31
N VAL A 16 -33.09 61.89 -15.88
CA VAL A 16 -31.86 62.61 -15.46
C VAL A 16 -30.70 61.59 -15.58
N GLU A 17 -29.52 61.82 -16.16
CA GLU A 17 -29.02 62.70 -17.25
C GLU A 17 -27.72 62.06 -17.81
N PRO A 18 -27.23 62.34 -19.03
CA PRO A 18 -26.11 61.63 -19.64
C PRO A 18 -24.76 62.34 -19.48
N GLU A 19 -23.73 61.64 -18.99
CA GLU A 19 -22.32 62.05 -19.11
C GLU A 19 -21.46 60.82 -19.42
N GLU A 20 -20.71 60.88 -20.52
CA GLU A 20 -19.72 59.86 -20.88
C GLU A 20 -18.41 60.10 -20.12
N SER A 21 -17.72 59.03 -19.74
CA SER A 21 -16.27 59.09 -19.54
C SER A 21 -15.63 57.74 -19.85
N PRO A 22 -14.82 57.63 -20.91
CA PRO A 22 -14.17 56.38 -21.29
C PRO A 22 -12.92 56.12 -20.44
N GLY A 23 -13.10 55.43 -19.31
CA GLY A 23 -12.01 54.88 -18.49
C GLY A 23 -11.66 53.46 -18.90
N ASN A 24 -10.85 53.30 -19.95
CA ASN A 24 -10.18 52.03 -20.25
C ASN A 24 -9.08 51.71 -19.21
N GLU A 25 -8.43 50.55 -19.35
CA GLU A 25 -7.20 50.11 -18.64
C GLU A 25 -7.45 49.49 -17.25
N GLY A 26 -7.79 48.19 -17.19
CA GLY A 26 -7.94 47.50 -15.89
C GLY A 26 -8.31 46.01 -15.84
N GLU A 27 -8.50 45.30 -16.96
CA GLU A 27 -8.79 43.85 -16.94
C GLU A 27 -7.55 43.01 -16.57
N MET A 28 -7.19 43.05 -15.29
CA MET A 28 -6.08 42.29 -14.71
C MET A 28 -6.46 40.81 -14.58
N HIS A 29 -5.69 39.92 -15.21
CA HIS A 29 -6.11 38.57 -15.56
C HIS A 29 -6.61 37.68 -14.40
N PRO A 30 -7.93 37.33 -14.32
CA PRO A 30 -8.45 36.42 -13.29
C PRO A 30 -7.95 34.97 -13.43
N HIS A 31 -7.32 34.64 -14.56
CA HIS A 31 -6.81 33.30 -14.86
C HIS A 31 -5.46 32.98 -14.23
N GLY A 32 -4.65 33.98 -13.84
CA GLY A 32 -3.35 33.76 -13.19
C GLY A 32 -3.51 33.14 -11.80
N ASP A 33 -4.25 33.85 -10.94
CA ASP A 33 -4.54 33.42 -9.57
C ASP A 33 -5.33 32.11 -9.52
N THR A 34 -6.27 31.93 -10.46
CA THR A 34 -7.02 30.68 -10.62
C THR A 34 -6.08 29.50 -10.94
N ARG A 35 -5.06 29.67 -11.77
CA ARG A 35 -4.07 28.63 -12.07
C ARG A 35 -3.19 28.32 -10.84
N LEU A 36 -2.72 29.35 -10.14
CA LEU A 36 -1.90 29.19 -8.93
C LEU A 36 -2.69 28.46 -7.83
N ARG A 37 -3.93 28.88 -7.56
CA ARG A 37 -4.82 28.25 -6.58
C ARG A 37 -5.14 26.80 -6.94
N ASN A 38 -5.36 26.50 -8.22
CA ASN A 38 -5.56 25.12 -8.69
C ASN A 38 -4.30 24.27 -8.56
N ALA A 39 -3.11 24.84 -8.76
CA ALA A 39 -1.85 24.14 -8.53
C ALA A 39 -1.63 23.85 -7.03
N GLN A 40 -1.87 24.84 -6.15
CA GLN A 40 -1.81 24.68 -4.70
C GLN A 40 -2.83 23.67 -4.16
N ALA A 41 -4.04 23.66 -4.70
CA ALA A 41 -5.04 22.64 -4.35
C ALA A 41 -4.59 21.22 -4.75
N ARG A 42 -3.90 21.09 -5.90
CA ARG A 42 -3.32 19.81 -6.34
C ARG A 42 -2.13 19.38 -5.47
N THR A 43 -1.24 20.28 -5.07
CA THR A 43 -0.12 19.93 -4.17
C THR A 43 -0.64 19.50 -2.81
N ALA A 44 -1.60 20.23 -2.23
CA ALA A 44 -2.25 19.85 -0.97
C ALA A 44 -2.98 18.50 -1.07
N ALA A 45 -3.65 18.20 -2.19
CA ALA A 45 -4.27 16.89 -2.42
C ALA A 45 -3.23 15.77 -2.53
N LEU A 46 -2.11 16.01 -3.22
CA LEU A 46 -1.01 15.04 -3.32
C LEU A 46 -0.37 14.79 -1.95
N GLU A 47 -0.08 15.84 -1.18
CA GLU A 47 0.44 15.73 0.19
C GLU A 47 -0.50 14.92 1.10
N ALA A 48 -1.81 15.16 1.03
CA ALA A 48 -2.81 14.36 1.74
C ALA A 48 -2.79 12.88 1.33
N THR A 49 -2.68 12.56 0.04
CA THR A 49 -2.54 11.16 -0.42
C THR A 49 -1.22 10.52 0.01
N LEU A 50 -0.12 11.26 0.07
CA LEU A 50 1.16 10.76 0.58
C LEU A 50 1.09 10.50 2.10
N ALA A 51 0.39 11.35 2.86
CA ALA A 51 0.15 11.13 4.28
C ALA A 51 -0.68 9.85 4.54
N ASP A 52 -1.77 9.65 3.79
CA ASP A 52 -2.59 8.43 3.90
C ASP A 52 -1.82 7.17 3.50
N LEU A 53 -1.11 7.19 2.35
CA LEU A 53 -0.30 6.06 1.89
C LEU A 53 0.84 5.71 2.86
N THR A 54 1.47 6.71 3.49
CA THR A 54 2.53 6.46 4.49
C THR A 54 1.97 5.94 5.80
N ALA A 55 0.82 6.45 6.28
CA ALA A 55 0.12 5.92 7.45
C ALA A 55 -0.35 4.47 7.23
N ARG A 56 -0.88 4.14 6.06
CA ARG A 56 -1.26 2.77 5.72
C ARG A 56 -0.05 1.85 5.63
N ARG A 57 1.08 2.31 5.06
CA ARG A 57 2.35 1.55 5.03
C ARG A 57 2.86 1.26 6.43
N THR A 58 2.83 2.23 7.36
CA THR A 58 3.31 2.01 8.73
C THR A 58 2.40 1.09 9.54
N SER A 59 1.07 1.16 9.36
CA SER A 59 0.14 0.20 10.00
C SER A 59 0.46 -1.24 9.59
N VAL A 60 0.59 -1.48 8.29
CA VAL A 60 0.89 -2.82 7.76
C VAL A 60 2.25 -3.32 8.27
N LEU A 61 3.28 -2.47 8.31
CA LEU A 61 4.60 -2.86 8.84
C LEU A 61 4.58 -3.15 10.34
N LYS A 62 3.76 -2.45 11.12
CA LYS A 62 3.54 -2.73 12.55
C LYS A 62 2.87 -4.09 12.75
N GLU A 63 1.89 -4.44 11.92
CA GLU A 63 1.25 -5.76 11.92
C GLU A 63 2.25 -6.87 11.56
N PHE A 64 3.09 -6.67 10.54
CA PHE A 64 4.16 -7.62 10.20
C PHE A 64 5.22 -7.78 11.31
N ALA A 65 5.63 -6.69 11.96
CA ALA A 65 6.59 -6.73 13.06
C ALA A 65 6.03 -7.42 14.32
N ALA A 66 4.71 -7.45 14.51
CA ALA A 66 4.05 -8.17 15.61
C ALA A 66 4.00 -9.69 15.40
N LEU A 67 4.29 -10.20 14.20
CA LEU A 67 4.31 -11.64 13.93
C LEU A 67 5.55 -12.29 14.57
N PRO A 68 5.41 -13.36 15.39
CA PRO A 68 6.52 -13.89 16.19
C PRO A 68 7.72 -14.35 15.36
N SER A 69 7.51 -15.07 14.25
CA SER A 69 8.61 -15.49 13.37
C SER A 69 9.36 -14.34 12.70
N VAL A 70 8.73 -13.17 12.53
CA VAL A 70 9.40 -11.98 11.97
C VAL A 70 10.13 -11.22 13.08
N ALA A 71 9.50 -11.09 14.26
CA ALA A 71 10.11 -10.49 15.45
C ALA A 71 11.36 -11.24 15.96
N GLU A 72 11.43 -12.57 15.78
CA GLU A 72 12.63 -13.37 16.07
C GLU A 72 13.77 -13.16 15.07
N MET A 73 13.44 -12.79 13.83
CA MET A 73 14.41 -12.50 12.75
C MET A 73 14.82 -11.03 12.69
N LEU A 74 14.09 -10.13 13.34
CA LEU A 74 14.57 -8.76 13.59
C LEU A 74 15.79 -8.80 14.50
N PRO A 75 16.81 -7.96 14.26
CA PRO A 75 17.89 -7.77 15.22
C PRO A 75 17.28 -7.25 16.52
N ARG A 76 17.36 -8.05 17.59
CA ARG A 76 17.03 -7.62 18.95
C ARG A 76 18.05 -6.55 19.35
N HIS A 77 17.74 -5.29 19.04
CA HIS A 77 18.49 -4.14 19.54
C HIS A 77 18.55 -4.26 21.07
N ALA A 78 19.77 -4.34 21.61
CA ALA A 78 19.98 -4.72 22.99
C ALA A 78 19.26 -3.77 23.96
N ASN A 79 18.45 -4.33 24.87
CA ASN A 79 17.82 -3.58 25.94
C ASN A 79 18.88 -2.90 26.83
N ALA A 80 19.05 -1.58 26.71
CA ALA A 80 19.58 -0.73 27.78
C ALA A 80 19.33 0.78 27.54
N THR A 81 18.42 1.34 28.33
CA THR A 81 18.61 2.62 29.03
C THR A 81 18.87 3.90 28.22
N ALA A 82 17.79 4.61 27.85
CA ALA A 82 17.70 6.06 28.02
C ALA A 82 16.22 6.53 28.14
N THR A 83 15.81 6.74 29.38
CA THR A 83 15.03 7.89 29.86
C THR A 83 14.54 8.91 28.82
N SER A 84 13.22 9.06 28.77
CA SER A 84 12.42 10.27 28.49
C SER A 84 12.85 11.31 27.43
N SER A 85 11.84 11.80 26.71
CA SER A 85 11.81 13.03 25.87
C SER A 85 12.50 12.99 24.50
N SER A 86 11.72 12.69 23.46
CA SER A 86 11.31 13.74 22.49
C SER A 86 10.42 13.15 21.38
N ALA A 87 9.14 13.55 21.34
CA ALA A 87 8.22 13.16 20.28
C ALA A 87 8.40 14.02 19.01
N SER A 88 9.61 14.01 18.40
CA SER A 88 9.95 14.87 17.25
C SER A 88 11.11 14.36 16.37
N ALA A 89 11.28 13.04 16.19
CA ALA A 89 12.44 12.49 15.46
C ALA A 89 12.19 11.29 14.51
N GLU A 90 10.94 10.86 14.27
CA GLU A 90 10.66 9.56 13.61
C GLU A 90 10.81 9.53 12.07
N ALA A 91 11.09 10.64 11.41
CA ALA A 91 11.12 10.69 9.93
C ALA A 91 12.38 10.07 9.30
N ALA A 92 13.55 10.22 9.92
CA ALA A 92 14.85 9.89 9.30
C ALA A 92 15.42 8.51 9.70
N SER A 93 15.20 8.06 10.93
CA SER A 93 15.69 6.76 11.42
C SER A 93 14.78 5.57 11.07
N ALA A 94 13.50 5.81 10.79
CA ALA A 94 12.52 4.75 10.63
C ALA A 94 12.55 4.07 9.23
N VAL A 95 13.33 4.57 8.27
CA VAL A 95 13.47 3.93 6.94
C VAL A 95 14.21 2.58 7.02
N PRO A 96 15.44 2.47 7.58
CA PRO A 96 16.14 1.20 7.69
C PRO A 96 15.37 0.15 8.52
N GLU A 97 14.63 0.56 9.55
CA GLU A 97 13.80 -0.37 10.35
C GLU A 97 12.63 -0.95 9.53
N LYS A 98 11.93 -0.12 8.74
CA LYS A 98 10.85 -0.56 7.83
C LYS A 98 11.36 -1.56 6.80
N ASP A 99 12.55 -1.34 6.25
CA ASP A 99 13.14 -2.23 5.25
C ASP A 99 13.70 -3.52 5.90
N ALA A 100 14.17 -3.46 7.15
CA ALA A 100 14.54 -4.63 7.94
C ALA A 100 13.35 -5.56 8.22
N VAL A 101 12.16 -5.03 8.57
CA VAL A 101 10.93 -5.81 8.74
C VAL A 101 10.55 -6.55 7.44
N LEU A 102 10.62 -5.85 6.30
CA LEU A 102 10.33 -6.47 4.99
C LEU A 102 11.38 -7.53 4.61
N HIS A 103 12.66 -7.31 4.94
CA HIS A 103 13.72 -8.29 4.70
C HIS A 103 13.54 -9.54 5.57
N ALA A 104 13.28 -9.37 6.88
CA ALA A 104 13.02 -10.46 7.81
C ALA A 104 11.80 -11.31 7.38
N ALA A 105 10.69 -10.66 7.01
CA ALA A 105 9.51 -11.36 6.50
C ALA A 105 9.81 -12.19 5.24
N LYS A 106 10.55 -11.62 4.27
CA LYS A 106 10.99 -12.34 3.06
C LYS A 106 11.89 -13.52 3.39
N ALA A 107 12.85 -13.35 4.30
CA ALA A 107 13.77 -14.41 4.71
C ALA A 107 13.02 -15.60 5.35
N VAL A 108 12.05 -15.33 6.24
CA VAL A 108 11.19 -16.37 6.85
C VAL A 108 10.38 -17.12 5.79
N THR A 109 9.79 -16.42 4.82
CA THR A 109 9.05 -17.08 3.73
C THR A 109 9.97 -17.93 2.86
N GLN A 110 11.14 -17.42 2.48
CA GLN A 110 12.13 -18.16 1.70
C GLN A 110 12.65 -19.40 2.44
N GLU A 111 12.92 -19.30 3.73
CA GLU A 111 13.35 -20.45 4.54
C GLU A 111 12.27 -21.52 4.61
N ARG A 112 11.00 -21.13 4.86
CA ARG A 112 9.87 -22.07 4.88
C ARG A 112 9.69 -22.80 3.55
N ILE A 113 9.80 -22.08 2.42
CA ILE A 113 9.79 -22.68 1.08
C ILE A 113 10.97 -23.64 0.90
N ARG A 114 12.18 -23.24 1.30
CA ARG A 114 13.39 -24.08 1.17
C ARG A 114 13.27 -25.38 1.95
N ARG A 115 12.79 -25.32 3.21
CA ARG A 115 12.58 -26.50 4.06
C ARG A 115 11.52 -27.44 3.48
N LEU A 116 10.41 -26.90 2.99
CA LEU A 116 9.34 -27.71 2.36
C LEU A 116 9.82 -28.41 1.08
N ASN A 117 10.52 -27.68 0.20
CA ASN A 117 11.07 -28.26 -1.03
C ASN A 117 12.10 -29.35 -0.73
N GLN A 118 13.02 -29.11 0.22
CA GLN A 118 14.03 -30.10 0.61
C GLN A 118 13.41 -31.37 1.23
N TYR A 119 12.33 -31.23 2.00
CA TYR A 119 11.58 -32.37 2.52
C TYR A 119 10.88 -33.14 1.41
N ASN A 120 10.16 -32.46 0.51
CA ASN A 120 9.47 -33.12 -0.62
C ASN A 120 10.46 -33.89 -1.50
N GLU A 121 11.58 -33.28 -1.88
CA GLU A 121 12.63 -33.92 -2.68
C GLU A 121 13.18 -35.18 -2.01
N MET A 122 13.48 -35.10 -0.70
CA MET A 122 13.97 -36.25 0.07
C MET A 122 12.90 -37.36 0.18
N ARG A 123 11.63 -36.99 0.39
CA ARG A 123 10.53 -37.94 0.50
C ARG A 123 10.28 -38.65 -0.83
N ASP A 124 10.28 -37.92 -1.94
CA ASP A 124 10.03 -38.47 -3.27
C ASP A 124 11.18 -39.40 -3.71
N ILE A 125 12.45 -39.05 -3.39
CA ILE A 125 13.60 -39.96 -3.55
C ILE A 125 13.43 -41.21 -2.68
N GLY A 126 13.05 -41.06 -1.41
CA GLY A 126 12.82 -42.18 -0.48
C GLY A 126 11.71 -43.11 -0.96
N GLN A 127 10.59 -42.57 -1.44
CA GLN A 127 9.49 -43.35 -2.02
C GLN A 127 9.91 -44.08 -3.30
N GLY A 128 10.72 -43.44 -4.17
CA GLY A 128 11.30 -44.09 -5.34
C GLY A 128 12.21 -45.28 -4.98
N LEU A 129 13.09 -45.09 -4.00
CA LEU A 129 13.97 -46.16 -3.50
C LEU A 129 13.18 -47.32 -2.86
N MET A 130 12.14 -47.02 -2.07
CA MET A 130 11.28 -48.07 -1.49
C MET A 130 10.47 -48.81 -2.55
N GLY A 131 10.09 -48.15 -3.65
CA GLY A 131 9.52 -48.80 -4.84
C GLY A 131 10.45 -49.87 -5.42
N ILE A 132 11.72 -49.50 -5.66
CA ILE A 132 12.75 -50.41 -6.19
C ILE A 132 13.04 -51.55 -5.20
N ILE A 133 13.12 -51.28 -3.90
CA ILE A 133 13.33 -52.30 -2.87
C ILE A 133 12.16 -53.29 -2.85
N ALA A 134 10.91 -52.81 -2.87
CA ALA A 134 9.72 -53.65 -2.89
C ALA A 134 9.67 -54.55 -4.13
N GLU A 135 9.94 -53.99 -5.32
CA GLU A 135 10.05 -54.73 -6.57
C GLU A 135 11.14 -55.82 -6.51
N SER A 136 12.34 -55.46 -6.04
CA SER A 136 13.48 -56.40 -5.94
C SER A 136 13.21 -57.58 -4.98
N ARG A 137 12.38 -57.36 -3.96
CA ARG A 137 11.99 -58.37 -2.96
C ARG A 137 10.69 -59.11 -3.34
N GLY A 138 9.96 -58.67 -4.37
CA GLY A 138 8.66 -59.22 -4.77
C GLY A 138 7.53 -58.96 -3.77
N VAL A 139 7.68 -57.96 -2.90
CA VAL A 139 6.72 -57.59 -1.84
C VAL A 139 5.99 -56.29 -2.20
N ARG A 140 4.92 -55.95 -1.48
CA ARG A 140 4.20 -54.69 -1.70
C ARG A 140 4.95 -53.54 -1.02
N ILE A 141 4.93 -52.35 -1.63
CA ILE A 141 5.57 -51.14 -1.07
C ILE A 141 5.10 -50.86 0.37
N LYS A 142 3.85 -51.21 0.72
CA LYS A 142 3.33 -51.10 2.10
C LYS A 142 4.06 -51.97 3.11
N GLU A 143 4.43 -53.19 2.73
CA GLU A 143 5.16 -54.12 3.61
C GLU A 143 6.58 -53.62 3.88
N VAL A 144 7.19 -52.96 2.89
CA VAL A 144 8.48 -52.27 3.04
C VAL A 144 8.33 -50.99 3.89
N GLN A 145 7.27 -50.20 3.68
CA GLN A 145 6.98 -49.02 4.51
C GLN A 145 6.80 -49.39 5.99
N GLU A 146 6.10 -50.49 6.27
CA GLU A 146 5.93 -51.05 7.62
C GLU A 146 7.26 -51.56 8.21
N GLU A 147 8.15 -52.18 7.41
CA GLU A 147 9.50 -52.61 7.86
C GLU A 147 10.43 -51.45 8.25
N PHE A 148 10.27 -50.29 7.61
CA PHE A 148 11.08 -49.09 7.86
C PHE A 148 10.39 -48.06 8.78
N ASP A 149 9.27 -48.42 9.43
CA ASP A 149 8.46 -47.53 10.29
C ASP A 149 8.00 -46.22 9.60
N ILE A 150 7.87 -46.21 8.27
CA ILE A 150 7.43 -45.04 7.49
C ILE A 150 5.92 -45.11 7.26
N SER A 151 5.15 -44.17 7.80
CA SER A 151 3.72 -44.08 7.47
C SER A 151 3.50 -43.37 6.13
N ALA A 152 2.46 -43.75 5.40
CA ALA A 152 2.06 -43.09 4.15
C ALA A 152 1.51 -41.65 4.33
N LYS A 153 1.60 -41.08 5.54
CA LYS A 153 1.21 -39.70 5.87
C LYS A 153 2.40 -38.81 6.25
N ASP A 154 3.60 -39.38 6.38
CA ASP A 154 4.85 -38.70 6.71
C ASP A 154 5.73 -38.42 5.46
#